data_AF-A0A373F9W6-F1
#
_entry.id   AF-A0A373F9W6-F1
#
_cell.length_a   1.000
_cell.length_b   1.000
_cell.length_c   1.000
_cell.angle_alpha   90.00
_cell.angle_beta   90.00
_cell.angle_gamma   90.00
#
_symmetry.space_group_name_H-M   'P 1'
#
loop_
_entity.id
_entity.type
_entity.pdbx_description
1 polymer ?
#
loop_
_entity_poly.entity_id
_entity_poly.type
_entity_poly.pdbx_seq_one_letter_code
_entity_poly.pdbx_strand_id
1 'polypeptide(L)'
;MVDIQADEQIEMSADGSTVWVHALDGSTVGRFSKTFGIDVHRSATELLDGASQCLHCTHTRPDNADWLKFCELMLKHHGIEVDTSLIQI
;
A
#
# COMPACT_ATOMS: atom_id res chain seq x y z
N MET A 1 -25.70 -14.86 0.97
CA MET A 1 -24.83 -14.15 0.01
C MET A 1 -23.83 -13.43 0.87
N VAL A 2 -22.60 -13.93 0.94
CA VAL A 2 -21.54 -13.30 1.73
C VAL A 2 -20.82 -12.39 0.75
N ASP A 3 -20.92 -11.08 0.96
CA ASP A 3 -20.08 -10.12 0.27
C ASP A 3 -18.62 -10.46 0.62
N ILE A 4 -17.84 -10.89 -0.37
CA ILE A 4 -16.40 -11.08 -0.22
C ILE A 4 -15.81 -9.67 -0.24
N GLN A 5 -15.64 -9.10 0.95
CA GLN A 5 -15.08 -7.77 1.16
C GLN A 5 -13.62 -7.73 0.68
N ALA A 6 -13.17 -6.56 0.25
CA ALA A 6 -11.79 -6.23 -0.11
C ALA A 6 -10.75 -6.40 1.04
N ASP A 7 -11.09 -7.12 2.11
CA ASP A 7 -10.35 -7.22 3.39
C ASP A 7 -9.04 -8.03 3.32
N GLU A 8 -8.83 -8.91 2.32
CA GLU A 8 -7.62 -9.76 2.29
C GLU A 8 -6.38 -9.03 1.76
N GLN A 9 -6.54 -7.96 0.98
CA GLN A 9 -5.41 -7.24 0.36
C GLN A 9 -4.88 -6.11 1.23
N ILE A 10 -5.59 -5.69 2.27
CA ILE A 10 -5.21 -4.56 3.11
C ILE A 10 -5.06 -5.04 4.54
N GLU A 11 -3.86 -4.89 5.09
CA GLU A 11 -3.54 -5.22 6.46
C GLU A 11 -3.16 -3.96 7.22
N MET A 12 -3.63 -3.80 8.46
CA MET A 12 -3.27 -2.69 9.32
C MET A 12 -2.68 -3.21 10.64
N SER A 13 -1.62 -2.55 11.12
CA SER A 13 -1.04 -2.85 12.42
C SER A 13 -2.05 -2.57 13.54
N ALA A 14 -1.95 -3.31 14.65
CA ALA A 14 -2.88 -3.18 15.77
C ALA A 14 -2.92 -1.76 16.40
N ASP A 15 -1.85 -0.99 16.25
CA ASP A 15 -1.75 0.41 16.71
C ASP A 15 -2.19 1.44 15.66
N GLY A 16 -2.62 1.01 14.47
CA GLY A 16 -3.02 1.87 13.36
C GLY A 16 -1.90 2.77 12.86
N SER A 17 -0.63 2.38 13.05
CA SER A 17 0.53 3.15 12.61
C SER A 17 1.04 2.77 11.23
N THR A 18 0.71 1.56 10.76
CA THR A 18 1.22 1.00 9.51
C THR A 18 0.11 0.27 8.76
N VAL A 19 0.04 0.48 7.45
CA VAL A 19 -0.84 -0.23 6.52
C VAL A 19 0.05 -0.94 5.49
N TRP A 20 -0.27 -2.19 5.19
CA TRP A 20 0.32 -2.96 4.11
C TRP A 20 -0.75 -3.30 3.07
N VAL A 21 -0.33 -3.30 1.81
CA VAL A 21 -1.18 -3.67 0.66
C VAL A 21 -0.52 -4.81 -0.09
N HIS A 22 -1.29 -5.89 -0.28
CA HIS A 22 -0.86 -7.14 -0.88
C HIS A 22 -1.52 -7.34 -2.24
N ALA A 23 -0.74 -7.71 -3.25
CA ALA A 23 -1.23 -8.09 -4.57
C ALA A 23 -1.69 -9.56 -4.60
N LEU A 24 -2.43 -9.94 -5.65
CA LEU A 24 -2.94 -11.31 -5.83
C LEU A 24 -1.85 -12.37 -5.98
N ASP A 25 -0.62 -11.98 -6.33
CA ASP A 25 0.54 -12.88 -6.38
C ASP A 25 1.19 -13.08 -5.00
N GLY A 26 0.57 -12.56 -3.93
CA GLY A 26 1.01 -12.69 -2.54
C GLY A 26 2.13 -11.72 -2.15
N SER A 27 2.57 -10.85 -3.05
CA SER A 27 3.60 -9.86 -2.74
C SER A 27 3.00 -8.63 -2.04
N THR A 28 3.76 -8.06 -1.10
CA THR A 28 3.44 -6.74 -0.53
C THR A 28 3.92 -5.66 -1.49
N VAL A 29 2.97 -4.97 -2.11
CA VAL A 29 3.20 -3.91 -3.11
C VAL A 29 3.13 -2.51 -2.52
N GLY A 30 2.53 -2.36 -1.34
CA GLY A 30 2.42 -1.09 -0.65
C GLY A 30 2.71 -1.21 0.85
N ARG A 31 3.41 -0.22 1.40
CA ARG A 31 3.45 0.03 2.83
C ARG A 31 3.34 1.53 3.10
N PHE A 32 2.43 1.92 3.98
CA PHE A 32 2.43 3.25 4.59
C PHE A 32 2.77 3.13 6.07
N SER A 33 3.68 3.95 6.57
CA SER A 33 4.01 4.03 8.00
C SER A 33 4.03 5.47 8.48
N LYS A 34 3.29 5.78 9.55
CA LYS A 34 3.30 7.09 10.23
C LYS A 34 4.69 7.54 10.72
N THR A 35 5.67 6.64 10.72
CA THR A 35 7.05 6.89 11.17
C THR A 35 8.05 6.85 10.02
N PHE A 36 7.91 5.88 9.10
CA PHE A 36 8.95 5.58 8.11
C PHE A 36 8.65 6.07 6.69
N GLY A 37 7.42 6.51 6.40
CA GLY A 37 7.05 7.01 5.08
C GLY A 37 6.30 5.99 4.24
N ILE A 38 6.49 6.08 2.93
CA ILE A 38 5.78 5.32 1.90
C ILE A 38 6.72 4.34 1.22
N ASP A 39 6.26 3.11 0.99
CA ASP A 39 6.78 2.21 -0.02
C ASP A 39 5.69 1.87 -1.02
N VAL A 40 5.96 2.06 -2.32
CA VAL A 40 5.16 1.56 -3.43
C VAL A 40 6.10 0.81 -4.37
N HIS A 41 5.85 -0.49 -4.52
CA HIS A 41 6.70 -1.40 -5.26
C HIS A 41 5.92 -2.13 -6.34
N ARG A 42 6.64 -2.57 -7.38
CA ARG A 42 6.12 -3.54 -8.33
C ARG A 42 5.89 -4.90 -7.66
N SER A 43 4.97 -5.68 -8.21
CA SER A 43 4.63 -7.00 -7.70
C SER A 43 5.77 -8.01 -7.94
N ALA A 44 5.74 -9.14 -7.24
CA ALA A 44 6.71 -10.21 -7.46
C ALA A 44 6.71 -10.72 -8.91
N THR A 45 5.53 -10.81 -9.53
CA THR A 45 5.38 -11.18 -10.94
C THR A 45 6.15 -10.23 -11.87
N GLU A 46 5.97 -8.91 -11.70
CA GLU A 46 6.68 -7.91 -12.50
C GLU A 46 8.20 -7.93 -12.27
N LEU A 47 8.65 -8.19 -11.03
CA LEU A 47 10.07 -8.32 -10.71
C LEU A 47 10.70 -9.52 -11.41
N LEU A 48 9.99 -10.66 -11.48
CA LEU A 48 10.45 -11.85 -12.19
C LEU A 48 10.53 -11.61 -13.71
N ASP A 49 9.69 -10.74 -14.24
CA ASP A 49 9.75 -10.26 -15.63
C ASP A 49 10.86 -9.22 -15.86
N GLY A 50 11.67 -8.91 -14.84
CA GLY A 50 12.85 -8.05 -14.93
C GLY A 50 12.58 -6.57 -14.69
N ALA A 51 11.40 -6.20 -14.18
CA ALA A 51 11.12 -4.82 -13.82
C ALA A 51 11.92 -4.38 -12.58
N SER A 52 12.14 -3.07 -12.43
CA SER A 52 12.72 -2.53 -11.20
C SER A 52 11.70 -2.57 -10.04
N GLN A 53 12.17 -2.63 -8.81
CA GLN A 53 11.30 -2.76 -7.64
C GLN A 53 10.53 -1.48 -7.31
N CYS A 54 11.22 -0.35 -7.18
CA CYS A 54 10.64 0.87 -6.62
C CYS A 54 9.82 1.65 -7.66
N LEU A 55 8.56 1.93 -7.33
CA LEU A 55 7.70 2.88 -8.04
C LEU A 55 7.69 4.25 -7.32
N HIS A 56 7.58 4.24 -6.00
CA HIS A 56 7.65 5.44 -5.16
C HIS A 56 8.02 5.08 -3.73
N CYS A 57 9.14 5.59 -3.21
CA CYS A 57 9.52 5.44 -1.81
C CYS A 57 9.90 6.78 -1.18
N THR A 58 9.46 6.99 0.05
CA THR A 58 9.90 8.08 0.91
C THR A 58 10.53 7.50 2.18
N HIS A 59 11.45 8.23 2.81
CA HIS A 59 12.16 7.79 4.01
C HIS A 59 12.07 8.84 5.13
N THR A 60 10.99 9.60 5.14
CA THR A 60 10.69 10.67 6.09
C THR A 60 9.33 10.41 6.73
N ARG A 61 9.13 10.97 7.92
CA ARG A 61 7.82 10.96 8.57
C ARG A 61 6.79 11.56 7.60
N PRO A 62 5.73 10.81 7.21
CA PRO A 62 4.75 11.29 6.26
C PRO A 62 3.74 12.23 6.92
N ASP A 63 3.05 13.01 6.09
CA ASP A 63 1.87 13.79 6.47
C ASP A 63 0.57 13.22 5.87
N ASN A 64 -0.52 13.96 5.97
CA ASN A 64 -1.81 13.54 5.41
C ASN A 64 -1.79 13.51 3.87
N ALA A 65 -1.05 14.40 3.22
CA ALA A 65 -0.94 14.42 1.77
C ALA A 65 -0.16 13.19 1.26
N ASP A 66 0.85 12.76 2.00
CA ASP A 66 1.56 11.49 1.74
C ASP A 66 0.62 10.28 1.85
N TRP A 67 -0.28 10.26 2.83
CA TRP A 67 -1.28 9.19 2.94
C TRP A 67 -2.24 9.15 1.75
N LEU A 68 -2.79 10.31 1.37
CA LEU A 68 -3.65 10.40 0.18
C LEU A 68 -2.88 10.00 -1.09
N LYS A 69 -1.59 10.36 -1.16
CA LYS A 69 -0.73 9.97 -2.27
C LYS A 69 -0.51 8.46 -2.32
N PHE A 70 -0.32 7.81 -1.18
CA PHE A 70 -0.23 6.36 -1.08
C PHE A 70 -1.49 5.70 -1.64
N CYS A 71 -2.69 6.11 -1.21
CA CYS A 71 -3.97 5.59 -1.71
C CYS A 71 -4.10 5.77 -3.24
N GLU A 72 -3.75 6.95 -3.77
CA GLU A 72 -3.74 7.22 -5.21
C GLU A 72 -2.80 6.26 -5.96
N LEU A 73 -1.61 6.02 -5.43
CA LEU A 73 -0.60 5.16 -6.05
C LEU A 73 -1.01 3.69 -6.02
N MET A 74 -1.66 3.22 -4.94
CA MET A 74 -2.20 1.85 -4.87
C MET A 74 -3.26 1.61 -5.95
N LEU A 75 -4.18 2.56 -6.12
CA LEU A 75 -5.19 2.49 -7.15
C LEU A 75 -4.56 2.54 -8.55
N LYS A 76 -3.63 3.47 -8.76
CA LYS A 76 -2.99 3.68 -10.07
C LYS A 76 -2.16 2.49 -10.54
N HIS A 77 -1.37 1.90 -9.65
CA HIS A 77 -0.38 0.88 -10.02
C HIS A 77 -0.87 -0.55 -9.84
N HIS A 78 -1.79 -0.78 -8.88
CA HIS A 78 -2.24 -2.13 -8.54
C HIS A 78 -3.75 -2.31 -8.67
N GLY A 79 -4.52 -1.24 -8.94
CA GLY A 79 -5.97 -1.30 -9.01
C GLY A 79 -6.63 -1.56 -7.65
N ILE A 80 -5.90 -1.34 -6.55
CA ILE A 80 -6.37 -1.61 -5.19
C ILE A 80 -6.83 -0.30 -4.56
N GLU A 81 -8.12 -0.23 -4.21
CA GLU A 81 -8.71 0.90 -3.51
C GLU A 81 -8.46 0.77 -2.01
N VAL A 82 -7.68 1.70 -1.46
CA VAL A 82 -7.41 1.80 -0.01
C VAL A 82 -8.27 2.91 0.56
N ASP A 83 -9.08 2.60 1.57
CA ASP A 83 -9.93 3.59 2.22
C ASP A 83 -9.07 4.67 2.90
N THR A 84 -9.18 5.90 2.39
CA THR A 84 -8.47 7.07 2.90
C THR A 84 -8.77 7.40 4.37
N SER A 85 -9.84 6.83 4.96
CA SER A 85 -10.20 7.03 6.36
C SER A 85 -9.43 6.11 7.34
N LEU A 86 -8.74 5.07 6.84
CA LEU A 86 -8.02 4.09 7.66
C LEU A 86 -6.91 4.72 8.52
N ILE A 87 -6.23 5.72 7.97
CA ILE A 87 -5.16 6.42 8.67
C ILE A 87 -5.59 7.85 8.98
N GLN A 88 -5.55 8.16 10.27
CA GLN A 88 -5.61 9.52 10.79
C GLN A 88 -4.21 9.91 11.25
N ILE A 89 -3.68 11.00 10.69
CA ILE A 89 -2.34 11.52 10.95
C ILE A 89 -2.39 13.03 11.20
#